data_AF-A0A932H7B9-F1
#
_entry.id   AF-A0A932H7B9-F1
#
_cell.length_a   1.000
_cell.length_b   1.000
_cell.length_c   1.000
_cell.angle_alpha   90.00
_cell.angle_beta   90.00
_cell.angle_gamma   90.00
#
_symmetry.space_group_name_H-M   'P 1'
#
loop_
_entity.id
_entity.type
_entity.pdbx_description
1 polymer ?
#
loop_
_entity_poly.entity_id
_entity_poly.type
_entity_poly.pdbx_seq_one_letter_code
_entity_poly.pdbx_strand_id
1 'polypeptide(L)'
;LPIIVLVLGGEAGLQVAGPVFWPSLLILLLANGFVLLLYVWGMSTGTIPARESVRRLVRGEHCWSFWLGVVGIGLVAPTAVVALILGGGLASGSNLAVVFAAACVAVQVGCFLLRDTILRVGVYGYPV
;
A
#
# COMPACT_ATOMS: atom_id res chain seq x y z
N LEU A 1 -6.31 13.12 0.16
CA LEU A 1 -6.76 13.60 1.48
C LEU A 1 -5.59 13.89 2.43
N PRO A 2 -4.76 12.92 2.85
CA PRO A 2 -3.64 13.20 3.77
C PRO A 2 -2.55 14.10 3.18
N ILE A 3 -2.22 13.95 1.90
CA ILE A 3 -1.28 14.83 1.18
C ILE A 3 -1.78 16.29 1.14
N ILE A 4 -3.10 16.49 1.05
CA ILE A 4 -3.70 17.83 0.94
C ILE A 4 -3.58 18.56 2.28
N VAL A 5 -3.77 17.85 3.41
CA VAL A 5 -3.57 18.39 4.76
C VAL A 5 -2.10 18.75 5.00
N LEU A 6 -1.16 17.92 4.51
CA LEU A 6 0.27 18.21 4.57
C LEU A 6 0.64 19.45 3.73
N VAL A 7 0.10 19.56 2.51
CA VAL A 7 0.43 20.65 1.57
C VAL A 7 -0.22 21.98 1.97
N LEU A 8 -1.42 21.98 2.55
CA LEU A 8 -2.13 23.21 2.96
C LEU A 8 -1.82 23.65 4.40
N GLY A 9 -1.59 22.70 5.31
CA GLY A 9 -1.42 22.99 6.75
C GLY A 9 0.03 22.84 7.26
N GLY A 10 0.93 22.28 6.46
CA GLY A 10 2.30 21.98 6.88
C GLY A 10 2.34 21.11 8.15
N GLU A 11 3.38 21.29 8.96
CA GLU A 11 3.58 20.53 10.20
C GLU A 11 2.55 20.87 11.28
N ALA A 12 2.14 22.13 11.37
CA ALA A 12 1.17 22.59 12.35
C ALA A 12 -0.21 21.95 12.13
N GLY A 13 -0.64 21.86 10.86
CA GLY A 13 -1.87 21.15 10.49
C GLY A 13 -1.79 19.64 10.77
N LEU A 14 -0.62 19.03 10.57
CA LEU A 14 -0.40 17.62 10.83
C LEU A 14 -0.39 17.29 12.33
N GLN A 15 0.12 18.18 13.20
CA GLN A 15 0.10 17.97 14.65
C GLN A 15 -1.30 18.11 15.24
N VAL A 16 -2.10 19.06 14.74
CA VAL A 16 -3.47 19.28 15.23
C VAL A 16 -4.42 18.18 14.74
N ALA A 17 -4.33 17.80 13.46
CA ALA A 17 -5.27 16.85 12.86
C ALA A 17 -4.78 15.40 12.92
N GLY A 18 -3.47 15.19 13.06
CA GLY A 18 -2.83 13.88 13.10
C GLY A 18 -3.50 12.90 14.06
N PRO A 19 -3.73 13.22 15.34
CA PRO A 19 -4.33 12.29 16.31
C PRO A 19 -5.66 11.68 15.88
N VAL A 20 -6.45 12.39 15.08
CA VAL A 20 -7.72 11.90 14.51
C VAL A 20 -7.49 11.10 13.22
N PHE A 21 -6.49 11.48 12.43
CA PHE A 21 -6.17 10.85 11.15
C PHE A 21 -5.33 9.57 11.27
N TRP A 22 -4.42 9.44 12.24
CA TRP A 22 -3.53 8.27 12.35
C TRP A 22 -4.29 6.94 12.53
N PRO A 23 -5.29 6.83 13.43
CA PRO A 23 -6.01 5.58 13.63
C PRO A 23 -6.83 5.19 12.40
N SER A 24 -7.47 6.17 11.75
CA SER A 24 -8.28 5.93 10.55
C SER A 24 -7.42 5.52 9.35
N LEU A 25 -6.23 6.12 9.18
CA LEU A 25 -5.26 5.70 8.16
C LEU A 25 -4.76 4.27 8.39
N LEU A 26 -4.48 3.90 9.63
CA LEU A 26 -4.04 2.54 9.97
C LEU A 26 -5.13 1.52 9.64
N ILE A 27 -6.37 1.78 10.06
CA ILE A 27 -7.53 0.93 9.74
C ILE A 27 -7.69 0.80 8.22
N LEU A 28 -7.57 1.90 7.47
CA LEU A 28 -7.73 1.90 6.02
C LEU A 28 -6.61 1.12 5.31
N LEU A 29 -5.37 1.23 5.78
CA LEU A 29 -4.25 0.43 5.26
C LEU A 29 -4.44 -1.07 5.56
N LEU A 30 -4.88 -1.43 6.77
CA LEU A 30 -5.20 -2.81 7.13
C LEU A 30 -6.35 -3.36 6.30
N ALA A 31 -7.42 -2.57 6.11
CA ALA A 31 -8.55 -2.94 5.27
C ALA A 31 -8.11 -3.16 3.80
N ASN A 32 -7.26 -2.29 3.26
CA ASN A 32 -6.69 -2.47 1.93
C ASN A 32 -5.88 -3.77 1.82
N GLY A 33 -5.04 -4.07 2.82
CA GLY A 33 -4.28 -5.32 2.86
C GLY A 33 -5.18 -6.55 2.93
N PHE A 34 -6.25 -6.48 3.74
CA PHE A 34 -7.22 -7.56 3.87
C PHE A 34 -8.01 -7.78 2.57
N VAL A 35 -8.49 -6.72 1.92
CA VAL A 35 -9.17 -6.79 0.62
C VAL A 35 -8.23 -7.33 -0.46
N LEU A 36 -6.96 -6.92 -0.47
CA LEU A 36 -5.96 -7.46 -1.39
C LEU A 36 -5.78 -8.98 -1.17
N LEU A 37 -5.74 -9.43 0.08
CA LEU A 37 -5.64 -10.85 0.42
C LEU A 37 -6.89 -11.62 -0.03
N LEU A 38 -8.09 -11.09 0.21
CA LEU A 38 -9.34 -11.67 -0.29
C LEU A 38 -9.40 -11.74 -1.81
N TYR A 39 -8.89 -10.71 -2.50
CA TYR A 39 -8.84 -10.68 -3.96
C TYR A 39 -7.92 -11.79 -4.50
N VAL A 40 -6.70 -11.90 -3.96
CA VAL A 40 -5.74 -12.95 -4.33
C VAL A 40 -6.30 -14.33 -4.00
N TRP A 41 -6.92 -14.49 -2.83
CA TRP A 41 -7.58 -15.73 -2.42
C TRP A 41 -8.71 -16.10 -3.37
N GLY A 42 -9.63 -15.18 -3.65
CA GLY A 42 -10.77 -15.40 -4.55
C GLY A 42 -10.34 -15.75 -5.97
N MET A 43 -9.29 -15.10 -6.49
CA MET A 43 -8.74 -15.46 -7.79
C MET A 43 -7.99 -16.81 -7.77
N SER A 44 -7.40 -17.20 -6.63
CA SER A 44 -6.77 -18.52 -6.46
C SER A 44 -7.76 -19.68 -6.40
N THR A 45 -9.03 -19.42 -6.07
CA THR A 45 -10.09 -20.43 -6.03
C THR A 45 -11.00 -20.41 -7.25
N GLY A 46 -10.98 -19.32 -8.03
CA GLY A 46 -11.79 -19.12 -9.23
C GLY A 46 -11.36 -19.93 -10.46
N THR A 47 -11.57 -19.35 -11.64
CA THR A 47 -11.37 -19.99 -12.94
C THR A 47 -9.89 -20.37 -13.19
N ILE A 48 -9.65 -21.40 -14.02
CA ILE A 48 -8.30 -21.87 -14.40
C ILE A 48 -7.36 -20.70 -14.82
N PRO A 49 -7.76 -19.75 -15.69
CA PRO A 49 -6.89 -18.63 -16.05
C PRO A 49 -6.63 -17.65 -14.89
N ALA A 50 -7.59 -17.46 -13.98
CA ALA A 50 -7.40 -16.62 -12.79
C ALA A 50 -6.41 -17.24 -11.80
N ARG A 51 -6.45 -18.58 -11.63
CA ARG A 51 -5.50 -19.30 -10.78
C ARG A 51 -4.07 -19.20 -11.30
N GLU A 52 -3.88 -19.37 -12.61
CA GLU A 52 -2.55 -19.30 -13.21
C GLU A 52 -1.99 -17.85 -13.20
N SER A 53 -2.87 -16.86 -13.36
CA SER A 53 -2.53 -15.44 -13.17
C SER A 53 -2.02 -15.17 -11.75
N VAL A 54 -2.74 -15.63 -10.72
CA VAL A 54 -2.29 -15.49 -9.32
C VAL A 54 -0.99 -16.26 -9.06
N ARG A 55 -0.86 -17.47 -9.61
CA ARG A 55 0.36 -18.27 -9.45
C ARG A 55 1.58 -17.55 -10.02
N ARG A 56 1.46 -16.93 -11.20
CA ARG A 56 2.56 -16.16 -11.82
C ARG A 56 2.82 -14.84 -11.09
N LEU A 57 1.78 -14.21 -10.54
CA LEU A 57 1.91 -13.01 -9.73
C LEU A 57 2.63 -13.27 -8.40
N VAL A 58 2.30 -14.38 -7.72
CA VAL A 58 2.80 -14.69 -6.36
C VAL A 58 4.09 -15.51 -6.37
N ARG A 59 4.32 -16.35 -7.39
CA ARG A 59 5.49 -17.26 -7.49
C ARG A 59 6.21 -17.22 -8.84
N GLY A 60 5.70 -16.50 -9.83
CA GLY A 60 6.32 -16.41 -11.15
C GLY A 60 7.21 -15.19 -11.32
N GLU A 61 7.38 -14.78 -12.57
CA GLU A 61 8.34 -13.77 -13.03
C GLU A 61 8.13 -12.37 -12.41
N HIS A 62 6.91 -12.07 -11.94
CA HIS A 62 6.57 -10.78 -11.31
C HIS A 62 6.46 -10.85 -9.78
N CYS A 63 6.85 -11.97 -9.16
CA CYS A 63 6.82 -12.20 -7.72
C CYS A 63 7.55 -11.09 -6.93
N TRP A 64 8.74 -10.68 -7.37
CA TRP A 64 9.52 -9.63 -6.70
C TRP A 64 8.83 -8.26 -6.74
N SER A 65 8.21 -7.91 -7.87
CA SER A 65 7.49 -6.63 -7.98
C SER A 65 6.23 -6.62 -7.11
N PHE A 66 5.56 -7.76 -6.97
CA PHE A 66 4.40 -7.89 -6.10
C PHE A 66 4.79 -7.86 -4.61
N TRP A 67 5.75 -8.69 -4.19
CA TRP A 67 6.14 -8.79 -2.79
C TRP A 67 6.91 -7.57 -2.29
N LEU A 68 7.91 -7.07 -3.01
CA LEU A 68 8.65 -5.88 -2.56
C LEU A 68 7.88 -4.59 -2.86
N GLY A 69 7.29 -4.47 -4.05
CA GLY A 69 6.65 -3.24 -4.49
C GLY A 69 5.28 -3.03 -3.85
N VAL A 70 4.37 -3.99 -4.02
CA VAL A 70 2.99 -3.85 -3.54
C VAL A 70 2.89 -4.13 -2.05
N VAL A 71 3.37 -5.30 -1.61
CA VAL A 71 3.25 -5.72 -0.21
C VAL A 71 4.25 -4.96 0.66
N GLY A 72 5.52 -4.90 0.27
CA GLY A 72 6.56 -4.22 1.03
C GLY A 72 6.37 -2.69 1.07
N ILE A 73 6.56 -2.04 -0.08
CA ILE A 73 6.57 -0.58 -0.20
C ILE A 73 5.16 0.00 -0.12
N GLY A 74 4.16 -0.65 -0.72
CA GLY A 74 2.79 -0.15 -0.79
C GLY A 74 1.95 -0.36 0.47
N LEU A 75 2.27 -1.38 1.28
CA LEU A 75 1.43 -1.80 2.41
C LEU A 75 2.20 -1.85 3.74
N VAL A 76 3.31 -2.60 3.81
CA VAL A 76 4.05 -2.83 5.06
C VAL A 76 4.81 -1.58 5.52
N ALA A 77 5.51 -0.89 4.62
CA ALA A 77 6.25 0.32 5.00
C ALA A 77 5.31 1.46 5.48
N PRO A 78 4.19 1.77 4.80
CA PRO A 78 3.24 2.78 5.25
C PRO A 78 2.54 2.40 6.56
N THR A 79 2.19 1.12 6.74
CA THR A 79 1.58 0.65 8.01
C THR A 79 2.57 0.74 9.16
N ALA A 80 3.82 0.33 8.97
CA ALA A 80 4.86 0.44 9.99
C ALA A 80 5.10 1.90 10.40
N VAL A 81 5.16 2.84 9.43
CA VAL A 81 5.30 4.27 9.72
C VAL A 81 4.14 4.78 10.57
N VAL A 82 2.90 4.52 10.17
CA VAL A 82 1.72 4.98 10.92
C VAL A 82 1.63 4.33 12.31
N ALA A 83 1.98 3.05 12.42
CA ALA A 83 2.01 2.33 13.70
C ALA A 83 3.09 2.88 14.65
N LEU A 84 4.27 3.21 14.14
CA LEU A 84 5.35 3.81 14.93
C LEU A 84 5.01 5.24 15.37
N ILE A 85 4.31 6.02 14.54
CA ILE A 85 3.79 7.35 14.91
C ILE A 85 2.77 7.21 16.06
N LEU A 86 1.83 6.27 15.96
CA LEU A 86 0.84 5.99 17.03
C LEU A 86 1.48 5.47 18.32
N GLY A 87 2.52 4.65 18.21
CA GLY A 87 3.26 4.10 19.35
C GLY A 87 4.24 5.08 20.00
N GLY A 88 4.35 6.32 19.50
CA GLY A 88 5.31 7.32 19.98
C GLY A 88 6.77 6.98 19.66
N GLY A 89 7.02 6.02 18.77
CA GLY A 89 8.36 5.57 18.38
C GLY A 89 9.05 6.49 17.36
N LEU A 90 8.31 7.36 16.68
CA LEU A 90 8.87 8.45 15.88
C LEU A 90 8.87 9.76 16.67
N ALA A 91 10.04 10.37 16.80
CA ALA A 91 10.23 11.65 17.49
C ALA A 91 9.36 12.76 16.85
N SER A 92 8.70 13.54 17.71
CA SER A 92 7.91 14.71 17.34
C SER A 92 8.81 15.83 16.80
N GLY A 93 8.59 16.28 15.56
CA GLY A 93 9.34 17.38 14.94
C GLY A 93 9.39 17.32 13.41
N SER A 94 10.30 18.11 12.82
CA SER A 94 10.43 18.34 11.36
C SER A 94 10.62 17.11 10.48
N ASN A 95 11.02 15.99 11.09
CA ASN A 95 11.21 14.73 10.38
C ASN A 95 9.89 13.97 10.16
N LEU A 96 8.84 14.26 10.95
CA LEU A 96 7.59 13.51 10.90
C LEU A 96 6.81 13.83 9.61
N ALA A 97 6.79 15.08 9.17
CA ALA A 97 6.16 15.46 7.90
C ALA A 97 6.87 14.82 6.69
N VAL A 98 8.20 14.78 6.69
CA VAL A 98 8.99 14.18 5.61
C VAL A 98 8.76 12.67 5.55
N VAL A 99 8.81 11.98 6.69
CA VAL A 99 8.55 10.53 6.76
C VAL A 99 7.10 10.22 6.35
N PHE A 100 6.15 11.06 6.75
CA PHE A 100 4.75 10.88 6.34
C PHE A 100 4.52 11.12 4.84
N ALA A 101 5.17 12.14 4.28
CA ALA A 101 5.15 12.39 2.83
C ALA A 101 5.72 11.19 2.08
N ALA A 102 6.86 10.67 2.53
CA ALA A 102 7.49 9.49 1.96
C ALA A 102 6.56 8.25 2.03
N ALA A 103 5.89 8.03 3.17
CA ALA A 103 4.91 6.95 3.31
C ALA A 103 3.72 7.12 2.36
N CYS A 104 3.20 8.34 2.18
CA CYS A 104 2.12 8.60 1.22
C CYS A 104 2.55 8.33 -0.24
N VAL A 105 3.77 8.74 -0.60
CA VAL A 105 4.34 8.45 -1.92
C VAL A 105 4.56 6.95 -2.10
N ALA A 106 5.02 6.25 -1.07
CA ALA A 106 5.20 4.80 -1.09
C ALA A 106 3.88 4.05 -1.33
N VAL A 107 2.77 4.49 -0.71
CA VAL A 107 1.42 3.95 -1.01
C VAL A 107 1.05 4.16 -2.47
N GLN A 108 1.28 5.37 -3.00
CA GLN A 108 0.96 5.68 -4.41
C GLN A 108 1.77 4.82 -5.38
N VAL A 109 3.07 4.66 -5.12
CA VAL A 109 3.97 3.80 -5.91
C VAL A 109 3.52 2.34 -5.82
N GLY A 110 3.17 1.85 -4.63
CA GLY A 110 2.65 0.50 -4.43
C GLY A 110 1.33 0.26 -5.19
N CYS A 111 0.41 1.22 -5.16
CA CYS A 111 -0.83 1.16 -5.95
C CYS A 111 -0.57 1.16 -7.46
N PHE A 112 0.41 1.93 -7.92
CA PHE A 112 0.79 1.95 -9.33
C PHE A 112 1.39 0.61 -9.76
N LEU A 113 2.32 0.05 -8.96
CA LEU A 113 2.91 -1.27 -9.22
C LEU A 113 1.88 -2.40 -9.19
N LEU A 114 0.87 -2.29 -8.33
CA LEU A 114 -0.27 -3.23 -8.33
C LEU A 114 -1.02 -3.17 -9.66
N ARG A 115 -1.31 -1.98 -10.17
CA ARG A 115 -2.00 -1.84 -11.48
C ARG A 115 -1.15 -2.34 -12.63
N ASP A 116 0.15 -2.03 -12.65
CA ASP A 116 1.07 -2.51 -13.69
C ASP A 116 1.18 -4.03 -13.67
N THR A 117 1.35 -4.65 -12.49
CA THR A 117 1.43 -6.11 -12.36
C THR A 117 0.12 -6.81 -12.73
N ILE A 118 -1.05 -6.26 -12.34
CA ILE A 118 -2.35 -6.81 -12.74
C ILE A 118 -2.57 -6.71 -14.25
N LEU A 119 -2.24 -5.57 -14.87
CA LEU A 119 -2.38 -5.39 -16.32
C LEU A 119 -1.43 -6.31 -17.09
N ARG A 120 -0.17 -6.45 -16.67
CA ARG A 120 0.79 -7.36 -17.32
C ARG A 120 0.37 -8.82 -17.21
N VAL A 121 -0.10 -9.25 -16.05
CA VAL A 121 -0.56 -10.63 -15.86
C VAL A 121 -1.88 -10.89 -16.60
N GLY A 122 -2.80 -9.91 -16.65
CA GLY A 122 -4.09 -10.03 -17.35
C GLY A 122 -4.00 -10.00 -18.88
N VAL A 123 -3.00 -9.32 -19.45
CA VAL A 123 -2.82 -9.24 -20.92
C VAL A 123 -2.34 -10.56 -21.54
N TYR A 124 -1.66 -11.43 -20.78
CA TYR A 124 -1.16 -12.73 -21.27
C TYR A 124 -2.17 -13.89 -21.17
N GLY A 125 -3.45 -13.60 -20.90
CA GLY A 125 -4.54 -14.59 -20.89
C GLY A 125 -5.06 -14.99 -22.28
N TYR A 126 -4.59 -14.37 -23.36
CA TYR A 126 -4.87 -14.83 -24.72
C TYR A 126 -3.84 -15.89 -25.14
N PRO A 127 -4.27 -17.10 -25.54
CA PRO A 127 -3.36 -18.03 -26.18
C PRO A 127 -2.94 -17.43 -27.52
N VAL A 128 -1.63 -17.26 -27.72
CA VAL A 128 -1.02 -17.42 -29.04
C VAL A 128 -0.78 -18.90 -29.28
#